data_AF-A0A7D6INC1-F1
#
_entry.id   AF-A0A7D6INC1-F1
#
_cell.length_a   1.000
_cell.length_b   1.000
_cell.length_c   1.000
_cell.angle_alpha   90.00
_cell.angle_beta   90.00
_cell.angle_gamma   90.00
#
_symmetry.space_group_name_H-M   'P 1'
#
loop_
_entity.id
_entity.type
_entity.pdbx_description
1 polymer ?
#
loop_
_entity_poly.entity_id
_entity_poly.type
_entity_poly.pdbx_seq_one_letter_code
_entity_poly.pdbx_strand_id
1 'polypeptide(L)'
;LSENMPEGFKSDRFRFLARTITASEEAPTEGADGEIRIKPNLYILVWEPSFYEELLTRDYFFLFPPEILKQHTLVFQLYSYFRSRMSRRHTDVMLLSTLNQKLARNIQWRRFSMDLIPELKKLSEGSGVEDPFEVNLWGYHLTISTLEEDGKIKDYQFDIKCDAEEVLRYSRARTTNAGKRNMAPTLPNPLRNEMVTKQQLDEMSQIIDGEFEP
;
A
#
# COMPACT_ATOMS: atom_id res chain seq x y z
N LEU A 1 -12.41 -21.61 -16.34
CA LEU A 1 -12.77 -22.54 -17.42
C LEU A 1 -13.92 -23.37 -16.89
N SER A 2 -15.11 -23.23 -17.47
CA SER A 2 -16.25 -24.08 -17.11
C SER A 2 -16.12 -25.40 -17.86
N GLU A 3 -16.59 -26.51 -17.28
CA GLU A 3 -16.55 -27.84 -17.91
C GLU A 3 -17.20 -27.86 -19.31
N ASN A 4 -18.12 -26.92 -19.59
CA ASN A 4 -18.88 -26.83 -20.84
C ASN A 4 -18.32 -25.84 -21.87
N MET A 5 -17.24 -25.11 -21.58
CA MET A 5 -16.58 -24.23 -22.56
C MET A 5 -15.06 -24.39 -22.51
N PRO A 6 -14.49 -25.33 -23.30
CA PRO A 6 -13.05 -25.57 -23.35
C PRO A 6 -12.26 -24.37 -23.90
N GLU A 7 -12.87 -23.52 -24.73
CA GLU A 7 -12.28 -22.28 -25.26
C GLU A 7 -12.97 -21.02 -24.71
N GLY A 8 -13.35 -21.02 -23.42
CA GLY A 8 -14.02 -19.88 -22.80
C GLY A 8 -13.06 -18.73 -22.44
N PHE A 9 -13.44 -17.49 -22.76
CA PHE A 9 -12.79 -16.28 -22.23
C PHE A 9 -13.32 -16.00 -20.81
N LYS A 10 -12.42 -15.94 -19.82
CA LYS A 10 -12.77 -15.52 -18.45
C LYS A 10 -12.67 -14.00 -18.34
N SER A 11 -13.79 -13.36 -18.02
CA SER A 11 -13.84 -11.96 -17.58
C SER A 11 -14.17 -11.92 -16.10
N ASP A 12 -13.47 -11.07 -15.35
CA ASP A 12 -13.71 -10.87 -13.92
C ASP A 12 -13.98 -9.40 -13.65
N ARG A 13 -15.18 -9.08 -13.14
CA ARG A 13 -15.60 -7.69 -12.87
C ARG A 13 -15.54 -7.46 -11.36
N PHE A 14 -14.58 -6.65 -10.94
CA PHE A 14 -14.32 -6.37 -9.53
C PHE A 14 -14.55 -4.89 -9.18
N ARG A 15 -15.00 -4.64 -7.95
CA ARG A 15 -15.07 -3.31 -7.34
C ARG A 15 -14.69 -3.45 -5.86
N PHE A 16 -13.85 -2.56 -5.33
CA PHE A 16 -13.40 -2.63 -3.93
C PHE A 16 -14.55 -2.48 -2.92
N LEU A 17 -15.42 -1.49 -3.13
CA LEU A 17 -16.55 -1.20 -2.26
C LEU A 17 -17.84 -1.72 -2.91
N ALA A 18 -18.50 -2.67 -2.24
CA ALA A 18 -19.82 -3.14 -2.64
C ALA A 18 -20.89 -2.09 -2.31
N ARG A 19 -20.75 -1.41 -1.17
CA ARG A 19 -21.64 -0.31 -0.74
C ARG A 19 -20.87 0.69 0.12
N THR A 20 -21.24 1.96 0.00
CA THR A 20 -20.76 3.04 0.85
C THR A 20 -21.97 3.75 1.43
N ILE A 21 -22.07 3.86 2.75
CA ILE A 21 -23.04 4.71 3.44
C ILE A 21 -22.25 5.90 3.98
N THR A 22 -22.77 7.11 3.76
CA THR A 22 -22.05 8.35 4.05
C THR A 22 -22.90 9.27 4.89
N ALA A 23 -22.34 9.87 5.94
CA ALA A 23 -22.98 10.94 6.69
C ALA A 23 -22.25 12.27 6.45
N SER A 24 -23.02 13.30 6.13
CA SER A 24 -22.54 14.66 5.85
C SER A 24 -23.13 15.61 6.88
N GLU A 25 -22.34 16.58 7.34
CA GLU A 25 -22.82 17.67 8.19
C GLU A 25 -23.57 18.72 7.34
N GLU A 26 -23.03 19.01 6.15
CA GLU A 26 -23.65 19.92 5.19
C GLU A 26 -24.78 19.23 4.41
N ALA A 27 -25.84 20.00 4.10
CA ALA A 27 -26.92 19.53 3.24
C ALA A 27 -26.41 19.27 1.81
N PRO A 28 -27.00 18.31 1.07
CA PRO A 28 -26.67 18.08 -0.33
C PRO A 28 -26.88 19.32 -1.20
N THR A 29 -25.97 19.57 -2.14
CA THR A 29 -26.05 20.71 -3.07
C THR A 29 -26.13 20.22 -4.51
N GLU A 30 -26.82 20.95 -5.39
CA GLU A 30 -26.85 20.64 -6.83
C GLU A 30 -25.67 21.33 -7.53
N GLY A 31 -24.89 20.56 -8.28
CA GLY A 31 -23.78 21.06 -9.08
C GLY A 31 -24.25 21.77 -10.35
N ALA A 32 -23.34 22.49 -11.02
CA ALA A 32 -23.63 23.15 -12.31
C ALA A 32 -23.96 22.15 -13.43
N ASP A 33 -23.62 20.88 -13.24
CA ASP A 33 -23.93 19.72 -14.06
C ASP A 33 -25.31 19.11 -13.75
N GLY A 34 -26.02 19.60 -12.74
CA GLY A 34 -27.28 19.03 -12.25
C GLY A 34 -27.10 17.79 -11.37
N GLU A 35 -25.86 17.43 -11.01
CA GLU A 35 -25.59 16.28 -10.14
C GLU A 35 -25.59 16.69 -8.66
N ILE A 36 -26.08 15.79 -7.80
CA ILE A 36 -26.05 16.01 -6.35
C ILE A 36 -24.62 15.82 -5.83
N ARG A 37 -24.12 16.85 -5.14
CA ARG A 37 -22.83 16.86 -4.47
C ARG A 37 -23.03 16.84 -2.96
N ILE A 38 -22.39 15.87 -2.32
CA ILE A 38 -22.34 15.70 -0.86
C ILE A 38 -20.91 15.85 -0.37
N LYS A 39 -20.74 16.31 0.87
CA LYS A 39 -19.43 16.39 1.55
C LYS A 39 -19.45 15.57 2.85
N PRO A 40 -19.24 14.26 2.73
CA PRO A 40 -19.33 13.39 3.90
C PRO A 40 -18.08 13.45 4.76
N ASN A 41 -18.30 13.39 6.08
CA ASN A 41 -17.26 13.33 7.10
C ASN A 41 -17.11 11.92 7.68
N LEU A 42 -18.18 11.11 7.62
CA LEU A 42 -18.22 9.73 8.09
C LEU A 42 -18.52 8.78 6.93
N TYR A 43 -17.78 7.67 6.89
CA TYR A 43 -17.92 6.61 5.90
C TYR A 43 -18.11 5.26 6.57
N ILE A 44 -19.22 4.60 6.29
CA ILE A 44 -19.44 3.19 6.61
C ILE A 44 -19.20 2.41 5.31
N LEU A 45 -18.09 1.67 5.29
CA LEU A 45 -17.59 0.97 4.11
C LEU A 45 -18.00 -0.50 4.14
N VAL A 46 -18.69 -0.96 3.11
CA VAL A 46 -18.96 -2.38 2.86
C VAL A 46 -18.08 -2.84 1.70
N TRP A 47 -17.04 -3.59 2.03
CA TRP A 47 -16.08 -4.15 1.07
C TRP A 47 -16.71 -5.27 0.24
N GLU A 48 -16.14 -5.55 -0.93
CA GLU A 48 -16.48 -6.76 -1.68
C GLU A 48 -16.16 -8.02 -0.85
N PRO A 49 -17.07 -9.00 -0.74
CA PRO A 49 -16.91 -10.11 0.21
C PRO A 49 -15.62 -10.91 0.05
N SER A 50 -15.24 -11.24 -1.19
CA SER A 50 -14.03 -12.04 -1.46
C SER A 50 -12.77 -11.29 -1.05
N PHE A 51 -12.72 -9.99 -1.34
CA PHE A 51 -11.64 -9.10 -0.94
C PHE A 51 -11.62 -8.84 0.57
N TYR A 52 -12.78 -8.71 1.21
CA TYR A 52 -12.87 -8.54 2.66
C TYR A 52 -12.35 -9.77 3.39
N GLU A 53 -12.77 -10.97 2.98
CA GLU A 53 -12.22 -12.22 3.51
C GLU A 53 -10.72 -12.34 3.25
N GLU A 54 -10.23 -11.93 2.07
CA GLU A 54 -8.79 -11.90 1.79
C GLU A 54 -8.05 -10.90 2.67
N LEU A 55 -8.61 -9.72 2.90
CA LEU A 55 -8.10 -8.69 3.80
C LEU A 55 -8.05 -9.20 5.25
N LEU A 56 -9.03 -10.02 5.64
CA LEU A 56 -9.14 -10.62 6.97
C LEU A 56 -8.18 -11.80 7.18
N THR A 57 -7.99 -12.61 6.15
CA THR A 57 -7.25 -13.89 6.24
C THR A 57 -5.79 -13.78 5.83
N ARG A 58 -5.42 -12.82 4.97
CA ARG A 58 -4.02 -12.63 4.54
C ARG A 58 -3.33 -11.57 5.38
N ASP A 59 -2.71 -12.04 6.46
CA ASP A 59 -2.07 -11.23 7.51
C ASP A 59 -0.99 -10.22 7.04
N TYR A 60 -0.45 -10.30 5.80
CA TYR A 60 0.77 -9.57 5.40
C TYR A 60 0.68 -8.73 4.12
N PHE A 61 -0.39 -8.85 3.33
CA PHE A 61 -0.41 -8.24 1.99
C PHE A 61 -0.78 -6.75 2.00
N PHE A 62 -1.56 -6.30 3.00
CA PHE A 62 -2.24 -5.00 2.93
C PHE A 62 -1.81 -3.98 3.99
N LEU A 63 -1.03 -4.39 5.00
CA LEU A 63 -0.56 -3.47 6.03
C LEU A 63 0.69 -2.74 5.57
N PHE A 64 0.55 -1.43 5.38
CA PHE A 64 1.62 -0.49 5.09
C PHE A 64 1.98 0.30 6.36
N PRO A 65 3.26 0.67 6.56
CA PRO A 65 3.63 1.69 7.53
C PRO A 65 2.78 2.96 7.33
N PRO A 66 2.09 3.49 8.34
CA PRO A 66 1.24 4.67 8.17
C PRO A 66 1.98 5.89 7.61
N GLU A 67 3.30 5.94 7.84
CA GLU A 67 4.19 6.99 7.37
C GLU A 67 4.37 6.94 5.84
N ILE A 68 4.32 5.77 5.20
CA ILE A 68 4.42 5.64 3.73
C ILE A 68 3.18 6.21 3.01
N LEU A 69 2.02 6.22 3.68
CA LEU A 69 0.75 6.69 3.11
C LEU A 69 0.72 8.21 2.92
N LYS A 70 1.66 8.92 3.54
CA LYS A 70 1.82 10.38 3.42
C LYS A 70 2.92 10.78 2.44
N GLN A 71 3.66 9.81 1.89
CA GLN A 71 4.80 10.07 1.02
C GLN A 71 4.37 10.35 -0.42
N HIS A 72 5.32 10.85 -1.20
CA HIS A 72 5.15 11.01 -2.64
C HIS A 72 4.78 9.67 -3.32
N THR A 73 3.91 9.73 -4.33
CA THR A 73 3.36 8.56 -5.02
C THR A 73 4.43 7.58 -5.51
N LEU A 74 5.55 8.09 -6.04
CA LEU A 74 6.65 7.24 -6.51
C LEU A 74 7.34 6.47 -5.38
N VAL A 75 7.46 7.07 -4.19
CA VAL A 75 8.03 6.43 -3.00
C VAL A 75 7.09 5.32 -2.52
N PHE A 76 5.78 5.60 -2.47
CA PHE A 76 4.77 4.59 -2.14
C PHE A 76 4.77 3.41 -3.13
N GLN A 77 4.84 3.69 -4.43
CA GLN A 77 4.94 2.67 -5.48
C GLN A 77 6.23 1.84 -5.36
N LEU A 78 7.36 2.49 -5.09
CA LEU A 78 8.64 1.82 -4.87
C LEU A 78 8.57 0.85 -3.68
N TYR A 79 8.06 1.31 -2.53
CA TYR A 79 7.87 0.48 -1.35
C TYR A 79 6.93 -0.71 -1.62
N SER A 80 5.79 -0.45 -2.28
CA SER A 80 4.82 -1.49 -2.66
C SER A 80 5.44 -2.55 -3.58
N TYR A 81 6.30 -2.12 -4.51
CA TYR A 81 7.03 -3.03 -5.37
C TYR A 81 8.01 -3.89 -4.57
N PHE A 82 8.78 -3.31 -3.66
CA PHE A 82 9.71 -4.05 -2.80
C PHE A 82 9.01 -5.06 -1.89
N ARG A 83 7.81 -4.74 -1.37
CA ARG A 83 6.98 -5.70 -0.62
C ARG A 83 6.69 -6.98 -1.39
N SER A 84 6.37 -6.86 -2.68
CA SER A 84 6.15 -8.04 -3.54
C SER A 84 7.47 -8.74 -3.90
N ARG A 85 8.49 -7.96 -4.28
CA ARG A 85 9.73 -8.42 -4.88
C ARG A 85 10.68 -9.09 -3.88
N MET A 86 10.79 -8.50 -2.69
CA MET A 86 11.71 -8.92 -1.63
C MET A 86 11.11 -9.95 -0.67
N SER A 87 9.89 -10.42 -0.92
CA SER A 87 9.16 -11.38 -0.07
C SER A 87 9.94 -12.65 0.30
N ARG A 88 10.92 -13.05 -0.51
CA ARG A 88 11.83 -14.20 -0.26
C ARG A 88 13.31 -13.86 -0.49
N ARG A 89 13.66 -12.57 -0.58
CA ARG A 89 15.02 -12.10 -0.87
C ARG A 89 15.50 -11.21 0.25
N HIS A 90 16.71 -11.47 0.75
CA HIS A 90 17.33 -10.64 1.78
C HIS A 90 18.11 -9.48 1.15
N THR A 91 18.69 -9.69 -0.02
CA THR A 91 19.37 -8.66 -0.80
C THR A 91 19.00 -8.77 -2.28
N ASP A 92 19.01 -7.63 -2.98
CA ASP A 92 18.82 -7.55 -4.44
C ASP A 92 19.52 -6.29 -4.93
N VAL A 93 19.93 -6.26 -6.21
CA VAL A 93 20.51 -5.07 -6.83
C VAL A 93 19.69 -4.75 -8.08
N MET A 94 19.32 -3.49 -8.23
CA MET A 94 18.50 -3.03 -9.36
C MET A 94 19.02 -1.72 -9.93
N LEU A 95 18.89 -1.55 -11.24
CA LEU A 95 19.06 -0.25 -11.86
C LEU A 95 17.76 0.55 -11.75
N LEU A 96 17.89 1.86 -11.56
CA LEU A 96 16.74 2.74 -11.54
C LEU A 96 16.00 2.67 -12.90
N SER A 97 16.70 2.46 -14.03
CA SER A 97 16.07 2.26 -15.35
C SER A 97 15.13 1.05 -15.38
N THR A 98 15.50 0.00 -14.67
CA THR A 98 14.66 -1.18 -14.49
C THR A 98 13.47 -0.86 -13.59
N LEU A 99 13.68 -0.11 -12.51
CA LEU A 99 12.59 0.36 -11.64
C LEU A 99 11.59 1.22 -12.42
N ASN A 100 12.05 2.11 -13.31
CA ASN A 100 11.16 2.92 -14.16
C ASN A 100 10.25 2.03 -15.03
N GLN A 101 10.79 0.98 -15.66
CA GLN A 101 10.01 0.04 -16.46
C GLN A 101 9.03 -0.82 -15.65
N LYS A 102 9.27 -0.98 -14.34
CA LYS A 102 8.39 -1.75 -13.45
C LYS A 102 7.32 -0.88 -12.79
N LEU A 103 7.64 0.37 -12.47
CA LEU A 103 6.78 1.27 -11.72
C LEU A 103 5.99 2.23 -12.63
N ALA A 104 6.65 2.79 -13.65
CA ALA A 104 6.13 3.93 -14.38
C ALA A 104 6.54 3.94 -15.87
N ARG A 105 6.16 2.90 -16.62
CA ARG A 105 6.51 2.75 -18.06
C ARG A 105 6.18 3.95 -18.94
N ASN A 106 5.13 4.69 -18.57
CA ASN A 106 4.67 5.86 -19.33
C ASN A 106 5.45 7.13 -18.99
N ILE A 107 6.32 7.12 -17.97
CA ILE A 107 7.11 8.26 -17.54
C ILE A 107 8.51 8.14 -18.14
N GLN A 108 8.97 9.22 -18.78
CA GLN A 108 10.33 9.28 -19.30
C GLN A 108 11.34 9.19 -18.16
N TRP A 109 12.42 8.44 -18.40
CA TRP A 109 13.53 8.24 -17.48
C TRP A 109 13.95 9.49 -16.70
N ARG A 110 14.21 10.58 -17.43
CA ARG A 110 14.71 11.83 -16.85
C ARG A 110 13.73 12.45 -15.85
N ARG A 111 12.41 12.37 -16.11
CA ARG A 111 11.40 12.86 -15.16
C ARG A 111 11.31 11.94 -13.96
N PHE A 112 11.25 10.63 -14.20
CA PHE A 112 11.21 9.63 -13.14
C PHE A 112 12.39 9.76 -12.17
N SER A 113 13.61 9.94 -12.66
CA SER A 113 14.79 10.14 -11.81
C SER A 113 14.80 11.49 -11.11
N MET A 114 14.40 12.57 -11.79
CA MET A 114 14.28 13.91 -11.19
C MET A 114 13.21 13.99 -10.10
N ASP A 115 12.19 13.14 -10.15
CA ASP A 115 11.15 13.11 -9.13
C ASP A 115 11.51 12.15 -7.99
N LEU A 116 11.97 10.92 -8.30
CA LEU A 116 12.21 9.90 -7.28
C LEU A 116 13.47 10.16 -6.45
N ILE A 117 14.59 10.56 -7.07
CA ILE A 117 15.86 10.71 -6.35
C ILE A 117 15.79 11.82 -5.29
N PRO A 118 15.25 13.02 -5.55
CA PRO A 118 15.11 14.04 -4.52
C PRO A 118 14.16 13.62 -3.38
N GLU A 119 13.06 12.91 -3.67
CA GLU A 119 12.17 12.41 -2.63
C GLU A 119 12.87 11.37 -1.73
N LEU A 120 13.71 10.51 -2.30
CA LEU A 120 14.53 9.59 -1.51
C LEU A 120 15.59 10.33 -0.69
N LYS A 121 16.26 11.35 -1.24
CA LYS A 121 17.21 12.19 -0.49
C LYS A 121 16.57 12.98 0.64
N LYS A 122 15.28 13.32 0.57
CA LYS A 122 14.55 13.93 1.71
C LYS A 122 14.35 12.94 2.86
N LEU A 123 14.32 11.64 2.56
CA LEU A 123 14.14 10.56 3.54
C LEU A 123 15.46 10.06 4.14
N SER A 124 16.62 10.43 3.59
CA SER A 124 17.91 10.10 4.19
C SER A 124 18.20 11.01 5.38
N GLU A 125 18.18 10.46 6.59
CA GLU A 125 18.57 11.17 7.82
C GLU A 125 20.10 11.27 7.90
N GLY A 126 20.66 12.45 7.63
CA GLY A 126 22.05 12.77 7.99
C GLY A 126 23.15 12.39 6.98
N SER A 127 22.86 11.57 5.98
CA SER A 127 23.74 11.45 4.81
C SER A 127 23.54 12.70 3.95
N GLY A 128 24.48 13.64 4.04
CA GLY A 128 24.53 14.83 3.21
C GLY A 128 24.57 14.49 1.72
N VAL A 129 24.75 15.52 0.89
CA VAL A 129 24.75 15.51 -0.59
C VAL A 129 25.76 14.52 -1.24
N GLU A 130 26.50 13.77 -0.44
CA GLU A 130 27.49 12.79 -0.85
C GLU A 130 26.85 11.58 -1.55
N ASP A 131 27.46 11.19 -2.66
CA ASP A 131 27.13 9.99 -3.42
C ASP A 131 28.18 8.92 -3.08
N PRO A 132 27.80 7.69 -2.67
CA PRO A 132 26.44 7.18 -2.52
C PRO A 132 25.71 7.69 -1.27
N PHE A 133 24.38 7.74 -1.33
CA PHE A 133 23.53 8.06 -0.19
C PHE A 133 22.67 6.85 0.22
N GLU A 134 22.38 6.77 1.53
CA GLU A 134 21.63 5.67 2.14
C GLU A 134 20.24 6.13 2.57
N VAL A 135 19.23 5.29 2.33
CA VAL A 135 17.83 5.55 2.72
C VAL A 135 17.26 4.30 3.38
N ASN A 136 16.70 4.48 4.57
CA ASN A 136 15.85 3.47 5.18
C ASN A 136 14.40 3.65 4.72
N LEU A 137 13.95 2.83 3.78
CA LEU A 137 12.58 2.80 3.30
C LEU A 137 11.74 1.84 4.15
N TRP A 138 11.65 2.14 5.44
CA TRP A 138 10.88 1.39 6.45
C TRP A 138 11.18 -0.11 6.44
N GLY A 139 12.47 -0.46 6.59
CA GLY A 139 12.98 -1.84 6.62
C GLY A 139 13.58 -2.33 5.30
N TYR A 140 13.44 -1.55 4.22
CA TYR A 140 14.26 -1.71 3.02
C TYR A 140 15.39 -0.67 3.05
N HIS A 141 16.58 -1.12 3.44
CA HIS A 141 17.78 -0.29 3.42
C HIS A 141 18.31 -0.22 1.98
N LEU A 142 18.32 0.99 1.45
CA LEU A 142 18.75 1.28 0.09
C LEU A 142 20.10 2.01 0.15
N THR A 143 21.07 1.52 -0.59
CA THR A 143 22.28 2.27 -0.92
C THR A 143 22.18 2.65 -2.39
N ILE A 144 22.18 3.95 -2.67
CA ILE A 144 21.96 4.47 -4.03
C ILE A 144 23.26 5.13 -4.49
N SER A 145 23.81 4.63 -5.60
CA SER A 145 25.02 5.14 -6.23
C SER A 145 24.73 5.65 -7.64
N THR A 146 25.39 6.74 -8.05
CA THR A 146 25.34 7.18 -9.44
C THR A 146 26.20 6.30 -10.33
N LEU A 147 25.70 6.01 -11.53
CA LEU A 147 26.47 5.41 -12.62
C LEU A 147 26.74 6.50 -13.65
N GLU A 148 27.97 7.00 -13.64
CA GLU A 148 28.44 8.01 -14.59
C GLU A 148 29.15 7.39 -15.78
N GLU A 149 28.88 7.91 -16.97
CA GLU A 149 29.62 7.61 -18.20
C GLU A 149 29.89 8.94 -18.90
N ASP A 150 31.15 9.19 -19.27
CA ASP A 150 31.60 10.45 -19.90
C ASP A 150 31.19 11.74 -19.15
N GLY A 151 31.22 11.70 -17.81
CA GLY A 151 30.88 12.84 -16.96
C GLY A 151 29.39 13.21 -16.95
N LYS A 152 28.52 12.30 -17.42
CA LYS A 152 27.06 12.43 -17.34
C LYS A 152 26.47 11.26 -16.57
N ILE A 153 25.45 11.56 -15.76
CA ILE A 153 24.68 10.53 -15.06
C ILE A 153 23.90 9.72 -16.10
N LYS A 154 24.30 8.46 -16.27
CA LYS A 154 23.64 7.51 -17.16
C LYS A 154 22.49 6.80 -16.45
N ASP A 155 22.77 6.29 -15.24
CA ASP A 155 21.79 5.56 -14.43
C ASP A 155 22.10 5.69 -12.93
N TYR A 156 21.28 5.06 -12.08
CA TYR A 156 21.53 4.89 -10.66
C TYR A 156 21.43 3.40 -10.32
N GLN A 157 22.35 2.92 -9.49
CA GLN A 157 22.27 1.58 -8.92
C GLN A 157 21.64 1.64 -7.53
N PHE A 158 20.68 0.74 -7.29
CA PHE A 158 19.98 0.55 -6.03
C PHE A 158 20.41 -0.79 -5.45
N ASP A 159 21.24 -0.76 -4.42
CA ASP A 159 21.56 -1.91 -3.61
C ASP A 159 20.54 -1.99 -2.47
N ILE A 160 19.77 -3.08 -2.44
CA ILE A 160 18.62 -3.24 -1.55
C ILE A 160 18.94 -4.32 -0.54
N LYS A 161 18.83 -3.99 0.75
CA LYS A 161 18.90 -4.93 1.87
C LYS A 161 17.59 -4.90 2.65
N CYS A 162 16.94 -6.05 2.74
CA CYS A 162 15.67 -6.23 3.42
C CYS A 162 15.92 -6.68 4.86
N ASP A 163 15.47 -5.87 5.82
CA ASP A 163 15.31 -6.26 7.21
C ASP A 163 13.83 -6.60 7.45
N ALA A 164 13.51 -7.90 7.47
CA ALA A 164 12.15 -8.37 7.61
C ALA A 164 11.52 -8.02 8.97
N GLU A 165 12.32 -7.94 10.04
CA GLU A 165 11.82 -7.59 11.37
C GLU A 165 11.43 -6.10 11.41
N GLU A 166 12.23 -5.25 10.78
CA GLU A 166 11.98 -3.83 10.68
C GLU A 166 10.77 -3.50 9.80
N VAL A 167 10.62 -4.18 8.66
CA VAL A 167 9.43 -4.07 7.79
C VAL A 167 8.15 -4.40 8.59
N LEU A 168 8.19 -5.45 9.42
CA LEU A 168 7.06 -5.83 10.27
C LEU A 168 6.82 -4.80 11.38
N ARG A 169 7.88 -4.32 12.03
CA ARG A 169 7.83 -3.31 13.08
C ARG A 169 7.18 -2.02 12.59
N TYR A 170 7.62 -1.50 11.44
CA TYR A 170 7.05 -0.27 10.86
C TYR A 170 5.62 -0.48 10.35
N SER A 171 5.29 -1.68 9.86
CA SER A 171 3.92 -2.03 9.52
C SER A 171 3.01 -2.22 10.75
N ARG A 172 3.54 -1.98 11.96
CA ARG A 172 2.87 -2.15 13.27
C ARG A 172 2.34 -3.57 13.50
N ALA A 173 2.95 -4.57 12.87
CA ALA A 173 2.65 -5.98 13.10
C ALA A 173 3.39 -6.45 14.37
N ARG A 174 2.68 -6.73 15.48
CA ARG A 174 3.26 -7.38 16.67
C ARG A 174 3.48 -8.89 16.42
N THR A 175 4.53 -9.45 16.98
CA THR A 175 4.93 -10.84 16.74
C THR A 175 4.46 -11.74 17.88
N THR A 176 3.25 -12.30 17.81
CA THR A 176 2.72 -13.21 18.85
C THR A 176 2.58 -14.63 18.33
N ASN A 177 3.67 -15.22 17.81
CA ASN A 177 3.74 -16.66 17.54
C ASN A 177 5.18 -17.17 17.73
N ALA A 178 5.53 -17.44 18.99
CA ALA A 178 6.73 -18.16 19.37
C ALA A 178 6.61 -19.63 18.92
N GLY A 179 7.07 -19.97 17.71
CA GLY A 179 7.14 -21.37 17.29
C GLY A 179 7.35 -21.64 15.80
N LYS A 180 7.10 -20.68 14.91
CA LYS A 180 7.28 -20.85 13.45
C LYS A 180 8.43 -19.98 12.92
N ARG A 181 9.67 -20.27 13.37
CA ARG A 181 10.88 -19.49 13.03
C ARG A 181 11.26 -19.45 11.52
N ASN A 182 10.63 -20.26 10.67
CA ASN A 182 10.91 -20.31 9.22
C ASN A 182 9.81 -19.68 8.34
N MET A 183 8.79 -19.08 8.95
CA MET A 183 7.74 -18.33 8.26
C MET A 183 7.64 -16.98 8.96
N ALA A 184 7.45 -15.90 8.20
CA ALA A 184 7.39 -14.53 8.73
C ALA A 184 6.53 -14.46 10.02
N PRO A 185 7.01 -13.78 11.08
CA PRO A 185 6.35 -13.79 12.37
C PRO A 185 4.96 -13.12 12.33
N THR A 186 4.00 -13.77 12.99
CA THR A 186 2.55 -13.56 12.86
C THR A 186 2.01 -12.60 13.93
N LEU A 187 1.28 -11.57 13.49
CA LEU A 187 0.22 -10.94 14.26
C LEU A 187 -1.13 -11.52 13.81
N PRO A 188 -2.11 -11.75 14.70
CA PRO A 188 -3.51 -11.80 14.31
C PRO A 188 -3.88 -10.48 13.64
N ASN A 189 -4.44 -10.53 12.42
CA ASN A 189 -5.04 -9.37 11.79
C ASN A 189 -5.84 -8.53 12.81
N PRO A 190 -5.56 -7.24 13.03
CA PRO A 190 -6.29 -6.43 14.00
C PRO A 190 -7.80 -6.39 13.72
N LEU A 191 -8.21 -6.52 12.45
CA LEU A 191 -9.62 -6.66 12.05
C LEU A 191 -10.24 -8.00 12.45
N ARG A 192 -9.43 -9.05 12.68
CA ARG A 192 -9.91 -10.37 13.10
C ARG A 192 -10.40 -10.38 14.55
N ASN A 193 -9.85 -9.50 15.40
CA ASN A 193 -10.29 -9.35 16.79
C ASN A 193 -11.29 -8.20 16.97
N GLU A 194 -11.45 -7.32 15.97
CA GLU A 194 -12.52 -6.32 15.88
C GLU A 194 -13.76 -6.85 15.12
N MET A 195 -13.89 -8.17 14.97
CA MET A 195 -15.15 -8.78 14.57
C MET A 195 -16.14 -8.65 15.73
N VAL A 196 -16.80 -7.50 15.78
CA VAL A 196 -18.02 -7.29 16.54
C VAL A 196 -19.01 -8.38 16.09
N THR A 197 -19.50 -9.17 17.04
CA THR A 197 -20.42 -10.26 16.72
C THR A 197 -21.66 -9.72 16.00
N LYS A 198 -22.33 -10.52 15.17
CA LYS A 198 -23.55 -10.09 14.47
C LYS A 198 -24.58 -9.46 15.40
N GLN A 199 -24.71 -9.97 16.64
CA GLN A 199 -25.55 -9.40 17.69
C GLN A 199 -25.15 -7.97 18.08
N GLN A 200 -23.86 -7.71 18.29
CA GLN A 200 -23.38 -6.38 18.65
C GLN A 200 -23.47 -5.39 17.48
N LEU A 201 -23.34 -5.87 16.23
CA LEU A 201 -23.61 -5.05 15.03
C LEU A 201 -25.09 -4.70 14.92
N ASP A 202 -25.99 -5.64 15.21
CA ASP A 202 -27.44 -5.39 15.23
C ASP A 202 -27.82 -4.40 16.35
N GLU A 203 -27.18 -4.48 17.53
CA GLU A 203 -27.35 -3.51 18.63
C GLU A 203 -26.86 -2.10 18.24
N MET A 204 -25.70 -1.98 17.57
CA MET A 204 -25.20 -0.70 17.08
C MET A 204 -26.05 -0.14 15.94
N SER A 205 -26.62 -0.99 15.08
CA SER A 205 -27.56 -0.60 14.02
C SER A 205 -28.84 -0.02 14.62
N GLN A 206 -29.37 -0.60 15.70
CA GLN A 206 -30.57 -0.10 16.38
C GLN A 206 -30.36 1.28 17.03
N ILE A 207 -29.15 1.56 17.55
CA ILE A 207 -28.80 2.88 18.09
C ILE A 207 -28.77 3.91 16.97
N ILE A 208 -28.22 3.55 15.81
CA ILE A 208 -28.19 4.43 14.64
C ILE A 208 -29.60 4.65 14.09
N ASP A 209 -30.40 3.60 13.92
CA ASP A 209 -31.78 3.74 13.43
C ASP A 209 -32.67 4.56 14.40
N GLY A 210 -32.43 4.46 15.72
CA GLY A 210 -33.16 5.21 16.74
C GLY A 210 -32.79 6.70 16.86
N GLU A 211 -31.62 7.14 16.39
CA GLU A 211 -31.24 8.56 16.33
C GLU A 211 -31.72 9.27 15.05
N PHE A 212 -32.23 8.52 14.05
CA PHE A 212 -32.62 9.04 12.73
C PHE A 212 -34.12 8.87 12.39
N GLU A 213 -34.96 8.44 13.33
CA GLU A 213 -36.43 8.56 13.18
C GLU A 213 -36.94 9.94 13.69
N PRO A 214 -37.85 10.62 12.96
CA PRO A 214 -38.39 11.94 13.32
C PRO A 214 -39.37 11.94 14.50
#